data_AF-A0A2D7WY36-F1
#
_entry.id   AF-A0A2D7WY36-F1
#
_cell.length_a   1.000
_cell.length_b   1.000
_cell.length_c   1.000
_cell.angle_alpha   90.00
_cell.angle_beta   90.00
_cell.angle_gamma   90.00
#
_symmetry.space_group_name_H-M   'P 1'
#
loop_
_entity.id
_entity.type
_entity.pdbx_description
1 polymer ?
#
loop_
_entity_poly.entity_id
_entity_poly.type
_entity_poly.pdbx_seq_one_letter_code
_entity_poly.pdbx_strand_id
1 'polypeptide(L)'
;MNQFTLFTLSGPLVGVIGWFLSVHWLLWLGVVLATINLIMNLASGAMKLPILPAVFMLVAAVLLSPWYLGVGVGLLVWTVLEGAGELFRPIAMGEK
;
A
#
# COMPACT_ATOMS: atom_id res chain seq x y z
N MET A 1 -13.34 1.65 -12.72
CA MET A 1 -12.46 1.32 -11.57
C MET A 1 -13.34 1.17 -10.36
N ASN A 2 -13.21 0.07 -9.61
CA ASN A 2 -14.06 -0.18 -8.43
C ASN A 2 -13.73 0.84 -7.32
N GLN A 3 -14.72 1.19 -6.48
CA GLN A 3 -14.56 2.05 -5.31
C GLN A 3 -13.46 1.53 -4.36
N PHE A 4 -13.31 0.21 -4.28
CA PHE A 4 -12.24 -0.44 -3.52
C PHE A 4 -10.85 -0.09 -4.04
N THR A 5 -10.60 -0.23 -5.35
CA THR A 5 -9.30 0.08 -5.95
C THR A 5 -8.92 1.57 -5.83
N LEU A 6 -9.93 2.46 -5.90
CA LEU A 6 -9.73 3.89 -5.63
C LEU A 6 -9.24 4.13 -4.18
N PHE A 7 -9.85 3.43 -3.22
CA PHE A 7 -9.43 3.51 -1.83
C PHE A 7 -8.02 2.93 -1.62
N THR A 8 -7.74 1.76 -2.17
CA THR A 8 -6.43 1.10 -2.09
C THR A 8 -5.31 1.99 -2.63
N LEU A 9 -5.52 2.67 -3.76
CA LEU A 9 -4.53 3.57 -4.35
C LEU A 9 -4.44 4.94 -3.66
N SER A 10 -5.42 5.33 -2.85
CA SER A 10 -5.41 6.64 -2.17
C SER A 10 -4.23 6.79 -1.21
N GLY A 11 -3.88 5.74 -0.47
CA GLY A 11 -2.74 5.74 0.45
C GLY A 11 -1.40 5.96 -0.27
N PRO A 12 -1.04 5.12 -1.24
CA PRO A 12 0.14 5.33 -2.09
C PRO A 12 0.20 6.71 -2.74
N LEU A 13 -0.90 7.20 -3.33
CA LEU A 13 -0.90 8.50 -3.99
C LEU A 13 -0.59 9.63 -3.00
N VAL A 14 -1.26 9.66 -1.85
CA VAL A 14 -1.02 10.67 -0.80
C VAL A 14 0.40 10.53 -0.24
N GLY A 15 0.85 9.30 -0.01
CA GLY A 15 2.19 9.02 0.52
C GLY A 15 3.31 9.44 -0.42
N VAL A 16 3.17 9.14 -1.72
CA VAL A 16 4.11 9.52 -2.77
C VAL A 16 4.15 11.04 -2.94
N ILE A 17 3.00 11.71 -2.95
CA ILE A 17 2.93 13.18 -2.99
C ILE A 17 3.64 13.79 -1.77
N GLY A 18 3.37 13.26 -0.57
CA GLY A 18 4.03 13.69 0.66
C GLY A 18 5.56 13.51 0.61
N TRP A 19 6.04 12.39 0.06
CA TRP A 19 7.46 12.15 -0.14
C TRP A 19 8.09 13.15 -1.12
N PHE A 20 7.51 13.30 -2.32
CA PHE A 20 8.05 14.19 -3.36
C PHE A 20 8.08 15.66 -2.92
N LEU A 21 7.08 16.12 -2.17
CA LEU A 21 7.02 17.49 -1.67
C LEU A 21 7.74 17.69 -0.33
N SER A 22 8.39 16.65 0.22
CA SER A 22 9.03 16.66 1.54
C SER A 22 8.08 17.03 2.70
N VAL A 23 6.78 16.76 2.53
CA VAL A 23 5.73 17.03 3.50
C VAL A 23 5.49 15.78 4.34
N HIS A 24 6.15 15.71 5.49
CA HIS A 24 6.19 14.53 6.34
C HIS A 24 4.80 14.06 6.81
N TRP A 25 3.89 14.99 7.13
CA TRP A 25 2.54 14.61 7.57
C TRP A 25 1.71 13.99 6.45
N LEU A 26 1.90 14.38 5.19
CA LEU A 26 1.25 13.77 4.03
C LEU A 26 1.78 12.35 3.78
N LEU A 27 3.09 12.14 3.93
CA LEU A 27 3.68 10.81 3.85
C LEU A 27 3.00 9.86 4.83
N TRP A 28 2.93 10.26 6.10
CA TRP A 28 2.34 9.45 7.15
C TRP A 28 0.83 9.27 6.99
N LEU A 29 0.12 10.27 6.48
CA LEU A 29 -1.30 10.13 6.12
C LEU A 29 -1.48 9.02 5.07
N GLY A 30 -0.64 9.00 4.04
CA GLY A 30 -0.63 7.92 3.05
C GLY A 30 -0.36 6.55 3.67
N VAL A 31 0.62 6.46 4.58
CA VAL A 31 0.95 5.23 5.31
C VAL A 31 -0.22 4.76 6.19
N VAL A 32 -0.93 5.67 6.85
CA VAL A 32 -2.14 5.35 7.63
C VAL A 32 -3.23 4.78 6.73
N LEU A 33 -3.50 5.39 5.57
CA LEU A 33 -4.48 4.88 4.61
C LEU A 33 -4.10 3.48 4.09
N ALA A 34 -2.83 3.27 3.76
CA ALA A 34 -2.31 1.95 3.35
C ALA A 34 -2.44 0.90 4.49
N THR A 35 -2.25 1.33 5.74
CA THR A 35 -2.44 0.47 6.91
C THR A 35 -3.90 0.09 7.09
N ILE A 36 -4.83 1.04 6.94
CA ILE A 36 -6.27 0.78 7.00
C ILE A 36 -6.67 -0.23 5.91
N ASN A 37 -6.18 -0.05 4.68
CA ASN A 37 -6.42 -0.98 3.58
C ASN A 37 -5.92 -2.40 3.93
N LEU A 38 -4.71 -2.53 4.49
CA LEU A 38 -4.17 -3.81 4.94
C LEU A 38 -5.06 -4.46 6.01
N ILE A 39 -5.52 -3.69 7.00
CA ILE A 39 -6.43 -4.18 8.05
C ILE A 39 -7.75 -4.65 7.44
N MET A 40 -8.31 -3.89 6.49
CA MET A 40 -9.53 -4.28 5.78
C MET A 40 -9.36 -5.58 4.99
N ASN A 41 -8.21 -5.80 4.37
CA ASN A 41 -7.91 -7.04 3.64
C ASN A 41 -7.70 -8.26 4.55
N LEU A 42 -7.16 -8.04 5.75
CA LEU A 42 -7.11 -9.07 6.79
C LEU A 42 -8.50 -9.38 7.34
N ALA A 43 -9.30 -8.35 7.62
CA ALA A 43 -10.65 -8.50 8.18
C ALA A 43 -11.63 -9.14 7.19
N SER A 44 -11.51 -8.85 5.90
CA SER A 44 -12.34 -9.46 4.85
C SER A 44 -11.94 -10.89 4.50
N GLY A 45 -10.78 -11.35 4.98
CA GLY A 45 -10.22 -12.66 4.61
C GLY A 45 -9.63 -12.72 3.19
N ALA A 46 -9.57 -11.59 2.48
CA ALA A 46 -8.88 -11.48 1.20
C ALA A 46 -7.38 -11.83 1.35
N MET A 47 -6.80 -11.54 2.52
CA MET A 47 -5.44 -11.91 2.90
C MET A 47 -5.46 -12.70 4.21
N LYS A 48 -4.92 -13.92 4.21
CA LYS A 48 -4.86 -14.77 5.42
C LYS A 48 -3.74 -14.38 6.37
N LEU A 49 -2.58 -14.00 5.82
CA LEU A 49 -1.41 -13.58 6.58
C LEU A 49 -0.70 -12.45 5.82
N PRO A 50 -0.28 -11.37 6.49
CA PRO A 50 0.35 -10.22 5.85
C PRO A 50 1.85 -10.43 5.59
N ILE A 51 2.25 -11.64 5.16
CA ILE A 51 3.67 -12.00 4.99
C ILE A 51 4.30 -11.13 3.92
N LEU A 52 3.65 -10.99 2.76
CA LEU A 52 4.17 -10.16 1.68
C LEU A 52 4.31 -8.68 2.10
N PRO A 53 3.26 -8.00 2.63
CA PRO A 53 3.44 -6.64 3.15
C PRO A 53 4.57 -6.53 4.18
N ALA A 54 4.68 -7.49 5.11
CA ALA A 54 5.74 -7.51 6.11
C ALA A 54 7.15 -7.62 5.50
N VAL A 55 7.32 -8.45 4.46
CA VAL A 55 8.61 -8.56 3.73
C VAL A 55 8.96 -7.24 3.05
N PHE A 56 7.99 -6.58 2.40
CA PHE A 56 8.22 -5.26 1.79
C PHE A 56 8.62 -4.20 2.83
N MET A 57 7.92 -4.17 3.97
CA MET A 57 8.24 -3.29 5.09
C MET A 57 9.65 -3.56 5.64
N LEU A 58 10.02 -4.83 5.83
CA LEU A 58 11.33 -5.21 6.36
C LEU A 58 12.46 -4.88 5.39
N VAL A 59 12.33 -5.24 4.12
CA VAL A 59 13.34 -4.95 3.09
C VAL A 59 13.54 -3.44 2.97
N ALA A 60 12.46 -2.66 2.90
CA ALA A 60 12.57 -1.20 2.82
C ALA A 60 13.15 -0.58 4.11
N ALA A 61 12.83 -1.12 5.29
CA ALA A 61 13.41 -0.69 6.56
C ALA A 61 14.93 -0.88 6.63
N VAL A 62 15.47 -1.93 5.97
CA VAL A 62 16.91 -2.17 5.87
C VAL A 62 17.56 -1.24 4.85
N LEU A 63 16.87 -0.93 3.74
CA LEU A 63 17.41 -0.12 2.64
C LEU A 63 17.34 1.40 2.88
N LEU A 64 16.42 1.88 3.72
CA LEU A 64 16.18 3.30 3.95
C LEU A 64 16.50 3.70 5.38
N SER A 65 17.19 4.84 5.52
CA SER A 65 17.49 5.46 6.81
C SER A 65 16.73 6.79 6.96
N PRO A 66 16.08 7.04 8.10
CA PRO A 66 15.88 6.13 9.22
C PRO A 66 14.90 4.98 8.92
N TRP A 67 15.05 3.86 9.65
CA TRP A 67 14.33 2.60 9.42
C TRP A 67 12.80 2.75 9.36
N TYR A 68 12.24 3.66 10.17
CA TYR A 68 10.79 3.86 10.24
C TYR A 68 10.22 4.48 8.95
N LEU A 69 11.00 5.28 8.21
CA LEU A 69 10.61 5.74 6.88
C LEU A 69 10.61 4.58 5.90
N GLY A 70 11.60 3.69 6.02
CA GLY A 70 11.65 2.46 5.23
C GLY A 70 10.41 1.60 5.44
N VAL A 71 9.97 1.40 6.68
CA VAL A 71 8.73 0.69 6.99
C VAL A 71 7.52 1.30 6.27
N GLY A 72 7.37 2.63 6.36
CA GLY A 72 6.26 3.34 5.71
C GLY A 72 6.30 3.21 4.18
N VAL A 73 7.47 3.42 3.57
CA VAL A 73 7.66 3.29 2.12
C VAL A 73 7.41 1.87 1.65
N GLY A 74 7.91 0.86 2.37
CA GLY A 74 7.67 -0.55 2.06
C GLY A 74 6.19 -0.89 2.04
N LEU A 75 5.42 -0.38 3.01
CA LEU A 75 3.97 -0.55 3.03
C LEU A 75 3.29 0.12 1.83
N LEU A 76 3.67 1.36 1.48
CA LEU A 76 3.11 2.06 0.32
C LEU A 76 3.40 1.30 -0.99
N VAL A 77 4.62 0.79 -1.16
CA VAL A 77 5.01 0.00 -2.34
C VAL A 77 4.17 -1.27 -2.44
N TRP A 78 3.99 -2.00 -1.34
CA TRP A 78 3.11 -3.16 -1.32
C TRP A 78 1.68 -2.80 -1.73
N THR A 79 1.12 -1.71 -1.18
CA THR A 79 -0.25 -1.27 -1.49
C THR A 79 -0.41 -0.84 -2.95
N VAL A 80 0.64 -0.32 -3.62
CA VAL A 80 0.63 -0.10 -5.08
C VAL A 80 0.48 -1.42 -5.83
N LEU A 81 1.26 -2.44 -5.46
CA LEU A 81 1.19 -3.75 -6.12
C LEU A 81 -0.17 -4.42 -5.91
N GLU A 82 -0.75 -4.25 -4.73
CA GLU A 82 -2.11 -4.72 -4.42
C GLU A 82 -3.15 -4.01 -5.29
N GLY A 83 -3.14 -2.68 -5.36
CA GLY A 83 -4.04 -1.92 -6.22
C GLY A 83 -3.87 -2.23 -7.71
N ALA A 84 -2.63 -2.50 -8.16
CA ALA A 84 -2.37 -2.97 -9.52
C ALA A 84 -2.96 -4.37 -9.74
N GLY A 85 -2.78 -5.29 -8.79
CA GLY A 85 -3.36 -6.63 -8.83
C GLY A 85 -4.90 -6.59 -8.94
N GLU A 86 -5.55 -5.69 -8.21
CA GLU A 86 -6.99 -5.47 -8.30
C GLU A 86 -7.43 -4.93 -9.67
N LEU A 87 -6.66 -4.02 -10.26
CA LEU A 87 -6.96 -3.43 -11.55
C LEU A 87 -6.91 -4.48 -12.68
N PHE A 88 -5.95 -5.40 -12.63
CA PHE A 88 -5.73 -6.40 -13.69
C PHE A 88 -6.51 -7.70 -13.48
N ARG A 89 -7.04 -7.95 -12.27
CA ARG A 89 -7.80 -9.17 -11.94
C ARG A 89 -9.02 -9.43 -12.86
N PRO A 90 -9.87 -8.43 -13.22
CA PRO A 90 -11.02 -8.66 -14.11
C PRO A 90 -10.60 -9.08 -15.53
N ILE A 91 -9.52 -8.48 -16.03
CA ILE A 91 -8.96 -8.78 -17.37
C ILE A 91 -8.48 -10.23 -17.44
N ALA A 92 -7.87 -10.74 -16.37
CA ALA A 92 -7.41 -12.12 -16.29
C ALA A 92 -8.54 -13.15 -16.19
N MET A 93 -9.72 -12.75 -15.72
CA MET A 93 -10.89 -13.64 -15.56
C MET A 93 -11.90 -13.56 -16.72
N GLY A 94 -11.67 -12.71 -17.72
CA GLY A 94 -12.56 -12.57 -18.88
C GLY A 94 -13.91 -11.90 -18.56
N GLU A 95 -14.04 -11.31 -17.38
CA GLU A 95 -15.20 -10.51 -16.99
C GLU A 95 -15.03 -9.10 -17.58
N LYS A 96 -15.88 -8.76 -18.57
CA LYS A 96 -15.92 -7.43 -19.19
C LYS A 96 -16.55 -6.39 -18.27
#